data_AF-A0A9X2VYS2-F1
#
_entry.id   AF-A0A9X2VYS2-F1
#
_cell.length_a   1.000
_cell.length_b   1.000
_cell.length_c   1.000
_cell.angle_alpha   90.00
_cell.angle_beta   90.00
_cell.angle_gamma   90.00
#
_symmetry.space_group_name_H-M   'P 1'
#
loop_
_entity.id
_entity.type
_entity.pdbx_description
1 polymer ?
#
loop_
_entity_poly.entity_id
_entity_poly.type
_entity_poly.pdbx_seq_one_letter_code
_entity_poly.pdbx_strand_id
1 'polypeptide(L)'
;MSAPIPLATVADVQARTEVQLTPEQQARAAVFIGDASAIIRVRVPDLSDPPPATTPGVIVTAVLRALASPADGNKSETTGSHSRVAAHEGGGLYLTNDELDLLRPPMPLPLPRGAFSIWTI
;
A
#
# COMPACT_ATOMS: atom_id res chain seq x y z
N MET A 1 14.61 -7.04 20.29
CA MET A 1 13.99 -5.87 19.66
C MET A 1 12.58 -6.29 19.25
N SER A 2 11.52 -5.78 19.90
CA SER A 2 10.15 -6.09 19.47
C SER A 2 9.95 -5.56 18.06
N ALA A 3 9.44 -6.39 17.14
CA ALA A 3 9.01 -5.91 15.85
C ALA A 3 7.94 -4.81 16.05
N PRO A 4 8.00 -3.68 15.32
CA PRO A 4 7.01 -2.64 15.45
C PRO A 4 5.61 -3.20 15.17
N ILE A 5 4.60 -2.74 15.92
CA ILE A 5 3.21 -3.16 15.71
C ILE A 5 2.84 -2.84 14.26
N PRO A 6 2.38 -3.84 13.49
CA PRO A 6 2.02 -3.65 12.09
C PRO A 6 0.81 -2.71 11.98
N LEU A 7 0.85 -1.83 10.99
CA LEU A 7 -0.18 -0.81 10.75
C LEU A 7 -1.36 -1.32 9.88
N ALA A 8 -1.30 -2.59 9.47
CA ALA A 8 -2.34 -3.32 8.76
C ALA A 8 -2.24 -4.82 9.09
N THR A 9 -3.23 -5.61 8.67
CA THR A 9 -3.27 -7.06 8.84
C THR A 9 -3.43 -7.78 7.50
N VAL A 10 -3.13 -9.08 7.48
CA VAL A 10 -3.39 -9.93 6.29
C VAL A 10 -4.89 -9.99 5.97
N ALA A 11 -5.76 -9.87 6.97
CA ALA A 11 -7.20 -9.80 6.77
C ALA A 11 -7.60 -8.52 6.00
N ASP A 12 -6.95 -7.39 6.25
CA ASP A 12 -7.18 -6.15 5.49
C ASP A 12 -6.78 -6.32 4.01
N VAL A 13 -5.71 -7.08 3.74
CA VAL A 13 -5.29 -7.41 2.37
C VAL A 13 -6.33 -8.31 1.70
N GLN A 14 -6.76 -9.37 2.38
CA GLN A 14 -7.77 -10.30 1.86
C GLN A 14 -9.12 -9.60 1.61
N ALA A 15 -9.52 -8.66 2.46
CA ALA A 15 -10.77 -7.92 2.31
C ALA A 15 -10.79 -6.97 1.10
N ARG A 16 -9.62 -6.66 0.52
CA ARG A 16 -9.45 -5.74 -0.62
C ARG A 16 -9.23 -6.44 -1.95
N THR A 17 -9.24 -7.76 -1.97
CA THR A 17 -9.13 -8.56 -3.19
C THR A 17 -10.23 -9.61 -3.23
N GLU A 18 -10.81 -9.84 -4.41
CA GLU A 18 -11.82 -10.87 -4.63
C GLU A 18 -11.18 -12.28 -4.72
N VAL A 19 -9.86 -12.34 -4.90
CA VAL A 19 -9.11 -13.58 -5.00
C VAL A 19 -8.66 -14.02 -3.61
N GLN A 20 -8.93 -15.28 -3.26
CA GLN A 20 -8.44 -15.85 -2.01
C GLN A 20 -6.92 -16.03 -2.07
N LEU A 21 -6.21 -15.43 -1.12
CA LEU A 21 -4.75 -15.52 -1.04
C LEU A 21 -4.35 -16.93 -0.61
N THR A 22 -3.40 -17.54 -1.33
CA THR A 22 -2.81 -18.82 -0.92
C THR A 22 -2.03 -18.65 0.39
N PRO A 23 -1.76 -19.74 1.15
CA PRO A 23 -0.95 -19.66 2.36
C PRO A 23 0.42 -19.00 2.14
N GLU A 24 1.06 -19.26 1.00
CA GLU A 24 2.34 -18.64 0.62
C GLU A 24 2.18 -17.14 0.37
N GLN A 25 1.10 -16.72 -0.29
CA GLN A 25 0.79 -15.31 -0.51
C GLN A 25 0.47 -14.59 0.81
N GLN A 26 -0.24 -15.25 1.73
CA GLN A 26 -0.50 -14.71 3.07
C GLN A 26 0.79 -14.53 3.87
N ALA A 27 1.70 -15.49 3.82
CA ALA A 27 3.01 -15.40 4.46
C ALA A 27 3.84 -14.24 3.88
N ARG A 28 3.87 -14.08 2.55
CA ARG A 28 4.54 -12.95 1.89
C ARG A 28 3.87 -11.61 2.23
N ALA A 29 2.55 -11.56 2.29
CA ALA A 29 1.79 -10.37 2.68
C ALA A 29 2.16 -9.92 4.09
N ALA A 30 2.27 -10.84 5.05
CA ALA A 30 2.68 -10.53 6.42
C ALA A 30 4.06 -9.87 6.49
N VAL A 31 5.03 -10.36 5.70
CA VAL A 31 6.36 -9.75 5.59
C VAL A 31 6.27 -8.34 5.00
N PHE A 32 5.58 -8.18 3.86
CA PHE A 32 5.44 -6.88 3.21
C PHE A 32 4.69 -5.85 4.07
N ILE A 33 3.71 -6.27 4.87
CA ILE A 33 3.03 -5.41 5.83
C ILE A 33 4.01 -4.90 6.88
N GLY A 34 4.89 -5.76 7.39
CA GLY A 34 5.93 -5.39 8.34
C GLY A 34 6.90 -4.36 7.75
N ASP A 35 7.39 -4.63 6.55
CA ASP A 35 8.31 -3.75 5.83
C ASP A 35 7.65 -2.41 5.50
N ALA A 36 6.41 -2.40 4.98
CA ALA A 36 5.67 -1.19 4.68
C ALA A 36 5.44 -0.35 5.95
N SER A 37 5.11 -1.01 7.06
CA SER A 37 4.93 -0.33 8.35
C SER A 37 6.23 0.31 8.83
N ALA A 38 7.38 -0.35 8.65
CA ALA A 38 8.69 0.21 8.98
C ALA A 38 9.03 1.40 8.07
N ILE A 39 8.80 1.29 6.75
CA ILE A 39 9.04 2.37 5.79
C ILE A 39 8.20 3.60 6.13
N ILE A 40 6.90 3.43 6.42
CA ILE A 40 6.01 4.54 6.79
C ILE A 40 6.53 5.26 8.03
N ARG A 41 6.90 4.52 9.08
CA ARG A 41 7.42 5.12 10.32
C ARG A 41 8.71 5.92 10.10
N VAL A 42 9.55 5.51 9.15
CA VAL A 42 10.79 6.23 8.81
C VAL A 42 10.51 7.44 7.90
N ARG A 43 9.58 7.33 6.96
CA ARG A 43 9.30 8.36 5.95
C ARG A 43 8.25 9.39 6.37
N VAL A 44 7.44 9.06 7.36
CA VAL A 44 6.41 9.91 7.96
C VAL A 44 6.69 9.97 9.47
N PRO A 45 7.72 10.72 9.90
CA PRO A 45 8.08 10.81 11.31
C PRO A 45 6.95 11.42 12.16
N ASP A 46 6.12 12.28 11.56
CA ASP A 46 4.96 12.92 12.19
C ASP A 46 3.65 12.16 11.98
N LEU A 47 3.72 10.82 11.84
CA LEU A 47 2.52 9.99 11.73
C LEU A 47 1.68 10.14 13.01
N SER A 48 0.41 10.50 12.86
CA SER A 48 -0.53 10.64 13.98
C SER A 48 -0.63 9.36 14.83
N ASP A 49 -0.87 9.51 16.13
CA ASP A 49 -1.20 8.42 17.05
C ASP A 49 -2.58 8.70 17.70
N PRO A 50 -3.64 7.93 17.37
CA PRO A 50 -3.64 6.76 16.51
C PRO A 50 -3.38 7.08 15.02
N PRO A 51 -2.85 6.11 14.24
CA PRO A 51 -2.63 6.28 12.81
C PRO A 51 -3.91 6.68 12.06
N PRO A 52 -3.80 7.48 10.98
CA PRO A 52 -4.94 7.82 10.14
C PRO A 52 -5.68 6.57 9.66
N ALA A 53 -7.01 6.65 9.53
CA ALA A 53 -7.83 5.54 9.01
C ALA A 53 -7.47 5.13 7.57
N THR A 54 -6.74 5.98 6.84
CA THR A 54 -6.21 5.72 5.50
C THR A 54 -4.98 4.80 5.51
N THR A 55 -4.31 4.65 6.66
CA THR A 55 -3.05 3.89 6.79
C THR A 55 -3.17 2.44 6.33
N PRO A 56 -4.18 1.65 6.77
CA PRO A 56 -4.32 0.28 6.28
C PRO A 56 -4.57 0.24 4.77
N GLY A 57 -5.33 1.19 4.22
CA GLY A 57 -5.61 1.26 2.78
C GLY A 57 -4.36 1.49 1.93
N VAL A 58 -3.47 2.37 2.39
CA VAL A 58 -2.17 2.63 1.74
C VAL A 58 -1.29 1.39 1.77
N ILE A 59 -1.16 0.74 2.93
CA ILE A 59 -0.32 -0.46 3.08
C ILE A 59 -0.85 -1.60 2.23
N VAL A 60 -2.16 -1.87 2.28
CA VAL A 60 -2.78 -2.95 1.50
C VAL A 60 -2.59 -2.73 0.01
N THR A 61 -2.73 -1.49 -0.47
CA THR A 61 -2.53 -1.16 -1.89
C THR A 61 -1.08 -1.45 -2.33
N ALA A 62 -0.09 -1.06 -1.52
CA ALA A 62 1.31 -1.34 -1.79
C ALA A 62 1.63 -2.85 -1.75
N VAL A 63 1.05 -3.58 -0.79
CA VAL A 63 1.23 -5.03 -0.64
C VAL A 63 0.62 -5.79 -1.81
N LEU A 64 -0.61 -5.46 -2.23
CA LEU A 64 -1.25 -6.09 -3.39
C LEU A 64 -0.44 -5.83 -4.67
N ARG A 65 0.11 -4.63 -4.82
CA ARG A 65 1.01 -4.29 -5.94
C ARG A 65 2.29 -5.12 -5.92
N ALA A 66 2.89 -5.30 -4.74
CA ALA A 66 4.08 -6.14 -4.57
C ALA A 66 3.78 -7.63 -4.84
N LEU A 67 2.63 -8.14 -4.41
CA LEU A 67 2.20 -9.52 -4.68
C LEU A 67 1.89 -9.77 -6.16
N ALA A 68 1.36 -8.77 -6.86
CA ALA A 68 1.09 -8.84 -8.30
C ALA A 68 2.35 -8.70 -9.17
N SER A 69 3.47 -8.28 -8.59
CA SER A 69 4.74 -8.12 -9.30
C SER A 69 5.49 -9.46 -9.41
N PRO A 70 6.05 -9.82 -10.59
CA PRO A 70 6.85 -11.04 -10.75
C PRO A 70 8.05 -11.04 -9.79
N ALA A 71 8.35 -12.19 -9.19
CA ALA A 71 9.44 -12.34 -8.22
C ALA A 71 10.83 -12.06 -8.82
N ASP A 72 10.98 -12.23 -10.14
CA ASP A 72 12.23 -12.00 -10.86
C ASP A 72 12.56 -10.51 -11.06
N GLY A 73 11.69 -9.59 -10.64
CA GLY A 73 11.87 -8.15 -10.85
C GLY A 73 11.86 -7.75 -12.33
N ASN A 74 11.35 -8.63 -13.19
CA ASN A 74 11.37 -8.46 -14.64
C ASN A 74 10.58 -7.21 -15.04
N LYS A 75 11.26 -6.35 -15.82
CA LYS A 75 10.81 -5.01 -16.22
C LYS A 75 9.55 -5.03 -17.10
N SER A 76 9.32 -6.14 -17.78
CA SER A 76 8.21 -6.36 -18.68
C SER A 76 8.04 -7.86 -18.93
N GLU A 77 6.83 -8.38 -18.74
CA GLU A 77 6.47 -9.72 -19.22
C GLU A 77 5.64 -9.56 -20.49
N THR A 78 6.12 -10.13 -21.60
CA THR A 78 5.35 -10.22 -22.85
C THR A 78 4.91 -11.66 -23.04
N THR A 79 3.62 -11.90 -22.81
CA THR A 79 2.98 -13.20 -23.09
C THR A 79 2.06 -13.02 -24.30
N GLY A 80 2.54 -13.46 -25.48
CA GLY A 80 1.84 -13.25 -26.75
C GLY A 80 1.70 -11.75 -27.08
N SER A 81 0.47 -11.29 -27.32
CA SER A 81 0.18 -9.88 -27.68
C SER A 81 -0.01 -8.94 -26.48
N HIS A 82 0.08 -9.44 -25.24
CA HIS A 82 -0.15 -8.65 -24.03
C HIS A 82 1.18 -8.30 -23.37
N SER A 83 1.43 -7.00 -23.19
CA SER A 83 2.60 -6.48 -22.47
C SER A 83 2.17 -5.90 -21.13
N ARG A 84 2.75 -6.40 -20.03
CA ARG A 84 2.63 -5.79 -18.70
C ARG A 84 3.95 -5.14 -18.34
N VAL A 85 3.93 -3.82 -18.14
CA VAL A 85 5.09 -3.04 -17.67
C VAL A 85 4.97 -2.88 -16.15
N ALA A 86 6.03 -3.23 -15.43
CA ALA A 86 6.09 -3.03 -13.99
C ALA A 86 6.12 -1.52 -13.67
N ALA A 87 5.33 -1.08 -12.68
CA ALA A 87 5.20 0.34 -12.34
C ALA A 87 6.43 0.93 -11.62
N HIS A 88 7.39 0.10 -11.18
CA HIS A 88 8.67 0.52 -10.64
C HIS A 88 9.79 -0.47 -11.02
N GLU A 89 11.01 0.03 -11.26
CA GLU A 89 12.16 -0.82 -11.54
C GLU A 89 12.43 -1.76 -10.34
N GLY A 90 12.55 -3.06 -10.61
CA GLY A 90 12.87 -4.07 -9.59
C GLY A 90 11.68 -4.82 -9.00
N GLY A 91 10.41 -4.50 -9.37
CA GLY A 91 9.23 -5.30 -9.01
C GLY A 91 9.18 -5.63 -7.51
N GLY A 92 8.88 -4.63 -6.68
CA GLY A 92 8.98 -4.79 -5.22
C GLY A 92 7.99 -3.93 -4.45
N LEU A 93 8.09 -4.00 -3.13
CA LEU A 93 7.31 -3.14 -2.23
C LEU A 93 7.80 -1.69 -2.33
N TYR A 94 6.92 -0.79 -2.70
CA TYR A 94 7.18 0.64 -2.70
C TYR A 94 5.92 1.42 -2.32
N LEU A 95 6.14 2.62 -1.77
CA LEU A 95 5.09 3.60 -1.48
C LEU A 95 5.30 4.80 -2.39
N THR A 96 4.24 5.27 -3.03
CA THR A 96 4.29 6.49 -3.86
C THR A 96 4.36 7.73 -2.96
N ASN A 97 4.80 8.86 -3.53
CA ASN A 97 4.78 10.13 -2.80
C ASN A 97 3.35 10.52 -2.40
N ASP A 98 2.37 10.32 -3.30
CA ASP A 98 0.95 10.59 -3.01
C ASP A 98 0.43 9.71 -1.86
N GLU A 99 0.80 8.43 -1.82
CA GLU A 99 0.47 7.50 -0.74
C GLU A 99 1.06 7.95 0.60
N LEU A 100 2.29 8.48 0.61
CA LEU A 100 2.92 9.04 1.80
C LEU A 100 2.28 10.38 2.21
N ASP A 101 1.88 11.21 1.25
CA ASP A 101 1.21 12.49 1.49
C ASP A 101 -0.16 12.30 2.15
N LEU A 102 -0.89 11.24 1.81
CA LEU A 102 -2.14 10.87 2.47
C LEU A 102 -1.98 10.50 3.96
N LEU A 103 -0.77 10.15 4.39
CA LEU A 103 -0.45 9.80 5.77
C LEU A 103 0.10 10.98 6.58
N ARG A 104 0.53 12.04 5.90
CA ARG A 104 1.00 13.26 6.55
C ARG A 104 -0.19 13.99 7.15
N PRO A 105 -0.02 14.63 8.32
CA PRO A 105 -1.07 15.46 8.88
C PRO A 105 -1.46 16.54 7.85
N PRO A 106 -2.76 16.84 7.70
CA PRO A 106 -3.19 17.87 6.76
C PRO A 106 -2.48 19.17 7.13
N MET A 107 -1.74 19.73 6.18
CA MET A 107 -1.21 21.09 6.32
C MET A 107 -2.38 21.99 6.70
N PRO A 108 -2.26 22.88 7.72
CA PRO A 108 -3.33 23.78 8.08
C PRO A 108 -3.61 24.74 6.92
N LEU A 109 -4.51 24.34 6.03
CA LEU A 109 -5.10 25.18 5.01
C LEU A 109 -6.09 26.12 5.72
N PRO A 110 -6.21 27.39 5.28
CA PRO A 110 -7.39 28.19 5.61
C PRO A 110 -8.65 27.46 5.12
N LEU A 111 -9.72 27.44 5.92
CA LEU A 111 -11.01 26.76 5.70
C LEU A 111 -11.67 27.04 4.30
N PRO A 112 -12.61 26.17 3.83
CA PRO A 112 -12.57 25.57 2.49
C PRO A 112 -13.50 26.22 1.44
N ARG A 113 -13.20 26.03 0.14
CA ARG A 113 -14.15 26.24 -0.98
C ARG A 113 -14.12 25.05 -1.95
N GLY A 114 -14.82 23.99 -1.62
CA GLY A 114 -15.00 22.86 -2.52
C GLY A 114 -15.79 21.74 -1.88
N ALA A 115 -17.10 21.92 -1.75
CA ALA A 115 -17.99 20.78 -1.51
C ALA A 115 -18.01 19.94 -2.80
N PHE A 116 -17.75 18.64 -2.69
CA PHE A 116 -18.00 17.68 -3.78
C PHE A 116 -19.10 16.72 -3.33
N SER A 117 -20.11 16.56 -4.20
CA SER A 117 -21.22 15.64 -3.98
C SER A 117 -20.95 14.35 -4.76
N ILE A 118 -20.99 13.20 -4.07
CA ILE A 118 -21.06 11.89 -4.72
C ILE A 118 -22.54 11.54 -4.83
N TRP A 119 -23.05 11.44 -6.06
CA TRP A 119 -24.38 10.89 -6.34
C TRP A 119 -24.24 9.38 -6.54
N THR A 120 -24.95 8.59 -5.74
CA THR A 120 -25.19 7.17 -6.00
C THR A 120 -26.45 7.03 -6.86
N ILE A 121 -26.34 6.29 -7.97
CA ILE A 121 -27.46 5.84 -8.84
C ILE A 121 -28.27 4.73 -8.18
#